data_AF-C9L456-F1
#
_entry.id   AF-C9L456-F1
#
_cell.length_a   1.000
_cell.length_b   1.000
_cell.length_c   1.000
_cell.angle_alpha   90.00
_cell.angle_beta   90.00
_cell.angle_gamma   90.00
#
_symmetry.space_group_name_H-M   'P 1'
#
loop_
_entity.id
_entity.type
_entity.pdbx_description
1 polymer ?
#
loop_
_entity_poly.entity_id
_entity_poly.type
_entity_poly.pdbx_seq_one_letter_code
_entity_poly.pdbx_strand_id
1 'polypeptide(L)'
;MMKKVSLFFLTGTVALLLCSCNKAKNEHFELENTPWGMTMEETMEAYQVERDDLDDIQEGTYGSAFMLRDGREIFGAKTDHISFNFMDMTVSGKTQKLHRIDVMYPDDTDMNEVRKNMEQSFGKTTDNVTDFDMIGTLLDSDMRRYDYEADEHLALWADKKVSDVIPKGQEEEYEKLWEIPMTRLSEDKWEEFSENASLVYGYCSDNADDAPIGDKRIRIDATNWVIYNTIKEELE
;
A
#
# COMPACT_ATOMS: atom_id res chain seq x y z
N MET A 1 33.34 -45.58 28.43
CA MET A 1 33.26 -44.84 27.14
C MET A 1 31.79 -44.62 26.81
N MET A 2 31.24 -43.47 27.20
CA MET A 2 29.86 -43.11 26.90
C MET A 2 29.78 -42.59 25.45
N LYS A 3 28.99 -43.27 24.62
CA LYS A 3 28.69 -42.83 23.25
C LYS A 3 27.74 -41.62 23.35
N LYS A 4 28.15 -40.52 22.71
CA LYS A 4 27.38 -39.27 22.61
C LYS A 4 26.07 -39.54 21.86
N VAL A 5 24.96 -39.16 22.48
CA VAL A 5 23.67 -38.96 21.81
C VAL A 5 23.80 -37.65 21.04
N SER A 6 23.73 -37.71 19.72
CA SER A 6 23.63 -36.52 18.87
C SER A 6 22.18 -36.35 18.46
N LEU A 7 21.63 -35.20 18.84
CA LEU A 7 20.27 -34.75 18.68
C LEU A 7 19.89 -34.70 17.19
N PHE A 8 18.71 -35.24 16.86
CA PHE A 8 18.10 -35.13 15.54
C PHE A 8 17.79 -33.67 15.21
N PHE A 9 18.31 -33.15 14.10
CA PHE A 9 17.78 -31.97 13.43
C PHE A 9 16.47 -32.37 12.75
N LEU A 10 15.34 -31.95 13.32
CA LEU A 10 14.05 -31.99 12.64
C LEU A 10 13.86 -30.63 11.96
N THR A 11 14.23 -30.52 10.68
CA THR A 11 13.86 -29.36 9.85
C THR A 11 12.37 -29.47 9.56
N GLY A 12 11.56 -28.85 10.42
CA GLY A 12 10.14 -28.66 10.19
C GLY A 12 9.95 -27.70 9.02
N THR A 13 9.61 -28.24 7.85
CA THR A 13 9.07 -27.49 6.73
C THR A 13 7.69 -27.00 7.17
N VAL A 14 7.59 -25.74 7.58
CA VAL A 14 6.30 -25.07 7.72
C VAL A 14 5.80 -24.82 6.30
N ALA A 15 5.03 -25.78 5.77
CA ALA A 15 4.19 -25.50 4.62
C ALA A 15 3.17 -24.45 5.08
N LEU A 16 3.36 -23.20 4.67
CA LEU A 16 2.33 -22.16 4.72
C LEU A 16 1.23 -22.57 3.74
N LEU A 17 0.39 -23.51 4.17
CA LEU A 17 -0.92 -23.72 3.58
C LEU A 17 -1.70 -22.44 3.87
N LEU A 18 -1.76 -21.54 2.88
CA LEU A 18 -2.72 -20.44 2.79
C LEU A 18 -4.14 -21.04 2.62
N CYS A 19 -4.58 -21.75 3.65
CA CYS A 19 -5.95 -22.19 3.78
C CYS A 19 -6.80 -20.94 3.99
N SER A 20 -7.51 -20.56 2.93
CA SER A 20 -8.69 -19.72 2.96
C SER A 20 -9.66 -20.22 4.05
N CYS A 21 -9.50 -19.68 5.25
CA CYS A 21 -10.35 -19.92 6.40
C CYS A 21 -10.91 -18.55 6.81
N ASN A 22 -12.12 -18.24 6.36
CA ASN A 22 -13.01 -17.16 6.82
C ASN A 22 -12.32 -16.07 7.66
N LYS A 23 -11.46 -15.26 7.04
CA LYS A 23 -10.97 -14.04 7.67
C LYS A 23 -12.11 -13.04 7.74
N ALA A 24 -12.20 -12.32 8.85
CA ALA A 24 -12.96 -11.09 8.88
C ALA A 24 -12.55 -10.28 7.65
N LYS A 25 -13.52 -9.86 6.84
CA LYS A 25 -13.23 -9.07 5.65
C LYS A 25 -12.53 -7.80 6.14
N ASN A 26 -11.27 -7.59 5.74
CA ASN A 26 -10.57 -6.35 6.08
C ASN A 26 -11.45 -5.18 5.64
N GLU A 27 -11.48 -4.11 6.43
CA GLU A 27 -12.32 -2.95 6.12
C GLU A 27 -11.91 -2.30 4.80
N HIS A 28 -10.61 -2.37 4.50
CA HIS A 28 -9.96 -1.82 3.31
C HIS A 28 -9.12 -2.88 2.58
N PHE A 29 -8.65 -2.55 1.37
CA PHE A 29 -7.73 -3.40 0.62
C PHE A 29 -6.38 -3.48 1.34
N GLU A 30 -5.99 -4.66 1.80
CA GLU A 30 -4.77 -4.90 2.57
C GLU A 30 -4.18 -6.26 2.19
N LEU A 31 -2.85 -6.36 2.20
CA LEU A 31 -2.21 -7.67 2.15
C LEU A 31 -2.38 -8.38 3.49
N GLU A 32 -2.41 -9.71 3.45
CA GLU A 32 -2.47 -10.54 4.64
C GLU A 32 -1.33 -10.19 5.61
N ASN A 33 -1.66 -10.02 6.90
CA ASN A 33 -0.73 -9.66 7.98
C ASN A 33 0.00 -8.32 7.78
N THR A 34 -0.52 -7.46 6.91
CA THR A 34 0.06 -6.15 6.60
C THR A 34 -1.00 -5.04 6.71
N PRO A 35 -1.61 -4.84 7.91
CA PRO A 35 -2.55 -3.74 8.10
C PRO A 35 -1.88 -2.38 7.83
N TRP A 36 -2.67 -1.41 7.38
CA TRP A 36 -2.18 -0.05 7.18
C TRP A 36 -1.79 0.61 8.50
N GLY A 37 -0.81 1.52 8.46
CA GLY A 37 -0.36 2.24 9.64
C GLY A 37 0.82 1.61 10.39
N MET A 38 1.26 0.41 10.01
CA MET A 38 2.44 -0.24 10.59
C MET A 38 3.71 0.59 10.40
N THR A 39 4.61 0.54 11.37
CA THR A 39 5.98 1.03 11.24
C THR A 39 6.81 0.13 10.31
N MET A 40 7.99 0.62 9.91
CA MET A 40 8.92 -0.15 9.09
C MET A 40 9.38 -1.42 9.84
N GLU A 41 9.70 -1.30 11.12
CA GLU A 41 10.12 -2.41 11.98
C GLU A 41 9.01 -3.46 12.14
N GLU A 42 7.77 -3.05 12.39
CA GLU A 42 6.63 -3.98 12.46
C GLU A 42 6.41 -4.69 11.12
N THR A 43 6.61 -3.98 9.99
CA THR A 43 6.47 -4.57 8.66
C THR A 43 7.57 -5.59 8.40
N MET A 44 8.82 -5.30 8.78
CA MET A 44 9.93 -6.25 8.70
C MET A 44 9.65 -7.50 9.55
N GLU A 45 9.15 -7.33 10.78
CA GLU A 45 8.77 -8.44 11.66
C GLU A 45 7.67 -9.31 11.03
N ALA A 46 6.61 -8.71 10.49
CA ALA A 46 5.53 -9.44 9.83
C ALA A 46 6.01 -10.24 8.61
N TYR A 47 7.04 -9.75 7.92
CA TYR A 47 7.63 -10.40 6.76
C TYR A 47 8.80 -11.33 7.10
N GLN A 48 9.17 -11.41 8.39
CA GLN A 48 10.27 -12.22 8.94
C GLN A 48 11.60 -11.89 8.25
N VAL A 49 11.88 -10.60 8.09
CA VAL A 49 13.12 -10.09 7.49
C VAL A 49 13.80 -9.14 8.45
N GLU A 50 15.12 -9.13 8.43
CA GLU A 50 15.94 -8.16 9.15
C GLU A 50 16.54 -7.16 8.15
N ARG A 51 17.08 -6.04 8.65
CA ARG A 51 17.73 -5.04 7.80
C ARG A 51 18.86 -5.61 6.94
N ASP A 52 19.57 -6.62 7.45
CA ASP A 52 20.66 -7.31 6.73
C ASP A 52 20.17 -8.18 5.56
N ASP A 53 18.86 -8.49 5.49
CA ASP A 53 18.25 -9.24 4.40
C ASP A 53 17.79 -8.33 3.23
N LEU A 54 17.89 -7.01 3.39
CA LEU A 54 17.35 -6.02 2.44
C LEU A 54 18.46 -5.44 1.55
N ASP A 55 18.27 -5.54 0.23
CA ASP A 55 19.22 -4.99 -0.76
C ASP A 55 19.07 -3.47 -0.95
N ASP A 56 17.89 -2.91 -0.66
CA ASP A 56 17.58 -1.49 -0.83
C ASP A 56 16.68 -1.02 0.33
N ILE A 57 17.20 -0.07 1.10
CA ILE A 57 16.51 0.61 2.19
C ILE A 57 16.80 2.11 2.09
N GLN A 58 15.75 2.91 2.13
CA GLN A 58 15.80 4.37 2.09
C GLN A 58 15.22 4.91 3.38
N GLU A 59 16.00 5.70 4.12
CA GLU A 59 15.56 6.31 5.37
C GLU A 59 15.72 7.82 5.28
N GLY A 60 14.60 8.52 5.15
CA GLY A 60 14.51 9.98 5.22
C GLY A 60 13.80 10.44 6.49
N THR A 61 13.75 11.76 6.71
CA THR A 61 13.07 12.34 7.87
C THR A 61 11.55 12.11 7.84
N TYR A 62 10.94 12.26 6.67
CA TYR A 62 9.48 12.22 6.52
C TYR A 62 8.98 11.01 5.71
N GLY A 63 9.88 10.23 5.14
CA GLY A 63 9.52 9.02 4.42
C GLY A 63 10.67 8.04 4.38
N SER A 64 10.31 6.76 4.31
CA SER A 64 11.23 5.66 4.14
C SER A 64 10.60 4.62 3.23
N ALA A 65 11.45 3.76 2.69
CA ALA A 65 11.01 2.62 1.93
C ALA A 65 12.03 1.49 2.07
N PHE A 66 11.57 0.26 1.90
CA PHE A 66 12.47 -0.85 1.64
C PHE A 66 11.94 -1.74 0.53
N MET A 67 12.86 -2.44 -0.14
CA MET A 67 12.54 -3.45 -1.14
C MET A 67 12.89 -4.84 -0.65
N LEU A 68 11.97 -5.77 -0.87
CA LEU A 68 12.13 -7.19 -0.56
C LEU A 68 12.23 -8.00 -1.84
N ARG A 69 13.33 -8.75 -2.01
CA ARG A 69 13.71 -9.49 -3.23
C ARG A 69 13.89 -10.99 -2.99
N ASP A 70 12.97 -11.61 -2.25
CA ASP A 70 13.07 -13.02 -1.87
C ASP A 70 12.21 -13.97 -2.72
N GLY A 71 11.52 -13.44 -3.73
CA GLY A 71 10.70 -14.23 -4.64
C GLY A 71 9.44 -14.83 -4.00
N ARG A 72 8.98 -14.29 -2.87
CA ARG A 72 7.76 -14.76 -2.21
C ARG A 72 6.54 -14.59 -3.11
N GLU A 73 5.49 -15.35 -2.79
CA GLU A 73 4.26 -15.35 -3.58
C GLU A 73 3.26 -14.33 -3.03
N ILE A 74 2.75 -13.46 -3.92
CA ILE A 74 1.68 -12.50 -3.63
C ILE A 74 0.62 -12.67 -4.72
N PHE A 75 -0.63 -12.91 -4.31
CA PHE A 75 -1.75 -13.24 -5.21
C PHE A 75 -1.46 -14.43 -6.15
N GLY A 76 -0.72 -15.43 -5.66
CA GLY A 76 -0.47 -16.68 -6.38
C GLY A 76 0.67 -16.65 -7.40
N ALA A 77 1.41 -15.55 -7.51
CA ALA A 77 2.58 -15.45 -8.37
C ALA A 77 3.81 -15.01 -7.56
N LYS A 78 4.99 -15.52 -7.97
CA LYS A 78 6.27 -15.10 -7.40
C LYS A 78 6.59 -13.68 -7.81
N THR A 79 6.96 -12.86 -6.84
CA THR A 79 7.33 -11.46 -7.08
C THR A 79 8.77 -11.34 -7.55
N ASP A 80 9.08 -10.36 -8.39
CA ASP A 80 10.47 -9.91 -8.58
C ASP A 80 10.92 -9.16 -7.33
N HIS A 81 10.09 -8.21 -6.89
CA HIS A 81 10.27 -7.52 -5.61
C HIS A 81 8.98 -6.88 -5.10
N ILE A 82 8.98 -6.58 -3.81
CA ILE A 82 7.92 -5.83 -3.13
C ILE A 82 8.55 -4.57 -2.54
N SER A 83 7.96 -3.41 -2.79
CA SER A 83 8.34 -2.15 -2.15
C SER A 83 7.29 -1.75 -1.12
N PHE A 84 7.74 -1.56 0.11
CA PHE A 84 6.94 -1.01 1.20
C PHE A 84 7.33 0.45 1.39
N ASN A 85 6.36 1.35 1.37
CA ASN A 85 6.58 2.79 1.46
C ASN A 85 5.90 3.34 2.72
N PHE A 86 6.66 4.14 3.47
CA PHE A 86 6.29 4.70 4.76
C PHE A 86 6.39 6.22 4.71
N MET A 87 5.47 6.89 5.39
CA MET A 87 5.46 8.35 5.48
C MET A 87 5.03 8.82 6.86
N ASP A 88 5.65 9.89 7.34
CA ASP A 88 5.19 10.62 8.51
C ASP A 88 4.05 11.56 8.11
N MET A 89 2.81 11.14 8.37
CA MET A 89 1.60 11.90 8.03
C MET A 89 1.43 13.19 8.84
N THR A 90 2.24 13.39 9.89
CA THR A 90 2.25 14.62 10.70
C THR A 90 3.36 15.57 10.27
N VAL A 91 4.30 15.11 9.42
CA VAL A 91 5.50 15.84 9.02
C VAL A 91 6.30 16.35 10.24
N SER A 92 6.20 15.65 11.36
CA SER A 92 6.86 16.04 12.62
C SER A 92 8.28 15.48 12.78
N GLY A 93 8.66 14.56 11.90
CA GLY A 93 9.92 13.81 11.93
C GLY A 93 9.91 12.69 12.97
N LYS A 94 8.74 12.15 13.33
CA LYS A 94 8.59 11.17 14.41
C LYS A 94 8.36 9.75 13.88
N THR A 95 7.14 9.47 13.43
CA THR A 95 6.69 8.10 13.15
C THR A 95 6.21 8.01 11.72
N GLN A 96 6.88 7.18 10.94
CA GLN A 96 6.50 6.89 9.57
C GLN A 96 5.63 5.64 9.55
N LYS A 97 4.50 5.73 8.86
CA LYS A 97 3.47 4.70 8.81
C LYS A 97 3.37 4.15 7.38
N LEU A 98 3.21 2.83 7.25
CA LEU A 98 3.03 2.13 5.98
C LEU A 98 1.74 2.65 5.32
N HIS A 99 1.89 3.14 4.10
CA HIS A 99 0.77 3.73 3.36
C HIS A 99 0.67 3.26 1.90
N ARG A 100 1.73 2.67 1.34
CA ARG A 100 1.71 2.17 -0.03
C ARG A 100 2.58 0.93 -0.19
N ILE A 101 2.03 -0.05 -0.90
CA ILE A 101 2.74 -1.26 -1.30
C ILE A 101 2.71 -1.35 -2.83
N ASP A 102 3.89 -1.49 -3.42
CA ASP A 102 4.06 -1.81 -4.84
C ASP A 102 4.63 -3.23 -4.93
N VAL A 103 4.01 -4.09 -5.73
CA VAL A 103 4.51 -5.45 -5.99
C VAL A 103 4.78 -5.59 -7.47
N MET A 104 6.02 -5.91 -7.79
CA MET A 104 6.51 -6.05 -9.16
C MET A 104 6.69 -7.53 -9.46
N TYR A 105 6.26 -7.95 -10.64
CA TYR A 105 6.32 -9.33 -11.10
C TYR A 105 7.29 -9.48 -12.27
N PRO A 106 7.92 -10.66 -12.44
CA PRO A 106 8.69 -10.95 -13.64
C PRO A 106 7.87 -10.86 -14.93
N ASP A 107 8.53 -10.55 -16.05
CA ASP A 107 7.90 -10.37 -17.37
C ASP A 107 7.09 -11.58 -17.86
N ASP A 108 7.41 -12.79 -17.41
CA ASP A 108 6.72 -14.02 -17.80
C ASP A 108 5.51 -14.35 -16.91
N THR A 109 5.20 -13.52 -15.91
CA THR A 109 4.07 -13.73 -15.00
C THR A 109 2.72 -13.64 -15.70
N ASP A 110 1.82 -14.58 -15.42
CA ASP A 110 0.42 -14.50 -15.86
C ASP A 110 -0.38 -13.56 -14.96
N MET A 111 -0.49 -12.30 -15.38
CA MET A 111 -1.22 -11.29 -14.63
C MET A 111 -2.73 -11.51 -14.59
N ASN A 112 -3.30 -12.37 -15.45
CA ASN A 112 -4.71 -12.73 -15.34
C ASN A 112 -4.99 -13.54 -14.07
N GLU A 113 -4.06 -14.43 -13.70
CA GLU A 113 -4.16 -15.20 -12.46
C GLU A 113 -3.99 -14.28 -11.23
N VAL A 114 -3.03 -13.37 -11.28
CA VAL A 114 -2.83 -12.33 -10.24
C VAL A 114 -4.11 -11.51 -10.05
N ARG A 115 -4.66 -10.95 -11.15
CA ARG A 115 -5.90 -10.16 -11.15
C ARG A 115 -7.06 -10.94 -10.53
N LYS A 116 -7.26 -12.19 -10.95
CA LYS A 116 -8.31 -13.07 -10.41
C LYS A 116 -8.17 -13.32 -8.90
N ASN A 117 -6.94 -13.44 -8.41
CA ASN A 117 -6.68 -13.65 -6.97
C ASN A 117 -6.84 -12.34 -6.17
N MET A 118 -6.53 -11.19 -6.76
CA MET A 118 -6.88 -9.88 -6.20
C MET A 118 -8.39 -9.68 -6.12
N GLU A 119 -9.16 -10.00 -7.17
CA GLU A 119 -10.63 -9.92 -7.16
C GLU A 119 -11.26 -10.78 -6.07
N GLN A 120 -10.69 -11.96 -5.80
CA GLN A 120 -11.15 -12.83 -4.70
C GLN A 120 -10.90 -12.19 -3.33
N SER A 121 -9.79 -11.45 -3.19
CA SER A 121 -9.40 -10.83 -1.93
C SER A 121 -10.12 -9.50 -1.68
N PHE A 122 -10.18 -8.64 -2.69
CA PHE A 122 -10.67 -7.26 -2.59
C PHE A 122 -12.13 -7.10 -3.05
N GLY A 123 -12.65 -8.08 -3.78
CA GLY A 123 -13.98 -8.03 -4.38
C GLY A 123 -13.98 -7.38 -5.75
N LYS A 124 -15.10 -6.75 -6.09
CA LYS A 124 -15.34 -6.22 -7.44
C LYS A 124 -14.43 -5.04 -7.74
N THR A 125 -14.00 -4.97 -9.00
CA THR A 125 -13.31 -3.83 -9.58
C THR A 125 -14.23 -2.62 -9.76
N THR A 126 -13.63 -1.48 -10.03
CA THR A 126 -14.28 -0.22 -10.45
C THR A 126 -13.80 0.17 -11.85
N ASP A 127 -14.58 1.01 -12.53
CA ASP A 127 -14.26 1.49 -13.87
C ASP A 127 -13.22 2.61 -13.87
N ASN A 128 -13.09 3.36 -12.77
CA ASN A 128 -12.15 4.46 -12.66
C ASN A 128 -11.63 4.68 -11.23
N VAL A 129 -10.45 5.30 -11.14
CA VAL A 129 -9.81 5.78 -9.92
C VAL A 129 -9.19 7.14 -10.21
N THR A 130 -9.40 8.11 -9.33
CA THR A 130 -8.66 9.37 -9.33
C THR A 130 -7.57 9.30 -8.24
N ASP A 131 -6.34 9.57 -8.66
CA ASP A 131 -5.16 9.65 -7.81
C ASP A 131 -4.66 11.09 -7.77
N PHE A 132 -4.25 11.52 -6.57
CA PHE A 132 -3.74 12.86 -6.33
C PHE A 132 -2.31 12.72 -5.81
N ASP A 133 -1.35 13.15 -6.62
CA ASP A 133 0.06 13.00 -6.32
C ASP A 133 0.45 13.85 -5.12
N MET A 134 0.84 13.18 -4.04
CA MET A 134 1.35 13.83 -2.84
C MET A 134 2.75 14.42 -3.04
N ILE A 135 3.55 13.83 -3.93
CA ILE A 135 4.98 14.13 -4.10
C ILE A 135 5.24 14.54 -5.54
N GLY A 136 4.72 15.71 -5.93
CA GLY A 136 5.27 16.33 -7.12
C GLY A 136 6.75 16.68 -6.91
N THR A 137 7.54 16.66 -7.98
CA THR A 137 8.91 17.18 -7.96
C THR A 137 8.89 18.66 -7.56
N LEU A 138 9.94 19.16 -6.90
CA LEU A 138 10.11 20.56 -6.43
C LEU A 138 9.85 21.67 -7.47
N LEU A 139 9.54 21.32 -8.73
CA LEU A 139 9.37 22.19 -9.87
C LEU A 139 7.90 22.48 -10.24
N ASP A 140 6.93 21.72 -9.72
CA ASP A 140 5.51 21.97 -9.95
C ASP A 140 4.85 22.60 -8.72
N SER A 141 4.04 23.64 -8.92
CA SER A 141 3.27 24.29 -7.84
C SER A 141 1.98 23.55 -7.51
N ASP A 142 1.43 22.80 -8.47
CA ASP A 142 0.06 22.30 -8.38
C ASP A 142 0.05 20.82 -7.98
N MET A 143 -0.98 20.42 -7.23
CA MET A 143 -1.28 19.01 -6.97
C MET A 143 -1.65 18.34 -8.29
N ARG A 144 -0.89 17.32 -8.68
CA ARG A 144 -1.19 16.59 -9.92
C ARG A 144 -2.33 15.63 -9.66
N ARG A 145 -3.28 15.64 -10.59
CA ARG A 145 -4.41 14.71 -10.66
C ARG A 145 -4.17 13.74 -11.80
N TYR A 146 -4.33 12.45 -11.51
CA TYR A 146 -4.33 11.40 -12.51
C TYR A 146 -5.67 10.66 -12.44
N ASP A 147 -6.37 10.57 -13.57
CA ASP A 147 -7.59 9.78 -13.69
C ASP A 147 -7.25 8.51 -14.48
N TYR A 148 -7.41 7.36 -13.84
CA TYR A 148 -7.22 6.05 -14.45
C TYR A 148 -8.57 5.47 -14.83
N GLU A 149 -8.65 4.90 -16.03
CA GLU A 149 -9.80 4.15 -16.53
C GLU A 149 -9.40 2.69 -16.70
N ALA A 150 -10.27 1.78 -16.26
CA ALA A 150 -10.04 0.36 -16.40
C ALA A 150 -10.16 -0.07 -17.87
N ASP A 151 -9.30 -1.00 -18.28
CA ASP A 151 -9.31 -1.60 -19.61
C ASP A 151 -8.87 -3.08 -19.56
N GLU A 152 -8.51 -3.64 -20.71
CA GLU A 152 -8.06 -5.04 -20.78
C GLU A 152 -6.73 -5.26 -20.01
N HIS A 153 -5.88 -4.25 -19.92
CA HIS A 153 -4.56 -4.29 -19.29
C HIS A 153 -4.55 -3.77 -17.85
N LEU A 154 -5.54 -2.98 -17.45
CA LEU A 154 -5.63 -2.34 -16.15
C LEU A 154 -6.94 -2.67 -15.43
N ALA A 155 -6.82 -3.35 -14.28
CA ALA A 155 -7.94 -3.50 -13.33
C ALA A 155 -7.77 -2.57 -12.15
N LEU A 156 -8.87 -1.98 -11.68
CA LEU A 156 -8.89 -0.96 -10.64
C LEU A 156 -9.80 -1.38 -9.47
N TRP A 157 -9.42 -0.99 -8.26
CA TRP A 157 -10.22 -1.09 -7.04
C TRP A 157 -10.21 0.25 -6.32
N ALA A 158 -11.36 0.67 -5.81
CA ALA A 158 -11.51 1.90 -5.05
C ALA A 158 -12.38 1.65 -3.83
N ASP A 159 -11.96 2.21 -2.69
CA ASP A 159 -12.78 2.31 -1.50
C ASP A 159 -13.68 3.57 -1.55
N LYS A 160 -14.33 3.87 -0.43
CA LYS A 160 -15.04 5.12 -0.15
C LYS A 160 -14.17 6.33 -0.44
N LYS A 161 -14.83 7.46 -0.72
CA LYS A 161 -14.18 8.75 -0.89
C LYS A 161 -13.79 9.35 0.45
N VAL A 162 -12.83 10.28 0.44
CA VAL A 162 -12.42 11.02 1.64
C VAL A 162 -13.62 11.75 2.25
N SER A 163 -14.46 12.38 1.42
CA SER A 163 -15.69 13.06 1.84
C SER A 163 -16.69 12.16 2.57
N ASP A 164 -16.65 10.84 2.32
CA ASP A 164 -17.62 9.89 2.90
C ASP A 164 -17.34 9.58 4.38
N VAL A 165 -16.12 9.82 4.86
CA VAL A 165 -15.71 9.44 6.23
C VAL A 165 -15.48 10.61 7.16
N ILE A 166 -15.38 11.83 6.63
CA ILE A 166 -15.20 13.01 7.47
C ILE A 166 -16.45 13.21 8.35
N PRO A 167 -16.28 13.35 9.69
CA PRO A 167 -17.40 13.58 10.59
C PRO A 167 -18.10 14.90 10.28
N LYS A 168 -19.44 14.87 10.25
CA LYS A 168 -20.25 16.07 10.04
C LYS A 168 -19.95 17.14 11.08
N GLY A 169 -19.68 18.36 10.62
CA GLY A 169 -19.31 19.50 11.47
C GLY A 169 -17.83 19.57 11.84
N GLN A 170 -16.98 18.69 11.30
CA GLN A 170 -15.52 18.72 11.47
C GLN A 170 -14.78 18.94 10.14
N GLU A 171 -15.50 19.28 9.07
CA GLU A 171 -14.95 19.36 7.71
C GLU A 171 -13.77 20.34 7.62
N GLU A 172 -13.92 21.54 8.19
CA GLU A 172 -12.86 22.59 8.19
C GLU A 172 -11.62 22.17 8.99
N GLU A 173 -11.78 21.38 10.06
CA GLU A 173 -10.64 20.91 10.87
C GLU A 173 -9.90 19.79 10.17
N TYR A 174 -10.63 18.83 9.60
CA TYR A 174 -10.06 17.74 8.81
C TYR A 174 -9.31 18.28 7.59
N GLU A 175 -9.89 19.25 6.87
CA GLU A 175 -9.23 19.94 5.75
C GLU A 175 -7.86 20.47 6.16
N LYS A 176 -7.79 21.34 7.18
CA LYS A 176 -6.54 21.95 7.65
C LYS A 176 -5.47 20.94 8.05
N LEU A 177 -5.87 19.85 8.71
CA LEU A 177 -4.93 18.82 9.15
C LEU A 177 -4.47 17.94 7.98
N TRP A 178 -5.30 17.76 6.95
CA TRP A 178 -4.94 17.00 5.75
C TRP A 178 -3.94 17.74 4.85
N GLU A 179 -3.97 19.07 4.83
CA GLU A 179 -3.01 19.91 4.10
C GLU A 179 -1.56 19.73 4.61
N ILE A 180 -1.37 19.28 5.85
CA ILE A 180 -0.03 19.12 6.46
C ILE A 180 0.80 18.08 5.69
N PRO A 181 0.37 16.81 5.56
CA PRO A 181 1.09 15.83 4.73
C PRO A 181 0.91 16.09 3.24
N MET A 182 -0.23 16.64 2.81
CA MET A 182 -0.50 16.98 1.41
C MET A 182 -0.17 18.46 1.14
N THR A 183 1.11 18.82 1.18
CA THR A 183 1.57 20.24 1.11
C THR A 183 1.13 21.05 -0.13
N ARG A 184 0.54 20.40 -1.15
CA ARG A 184 -0.01 21.02 -2.36
C ARG A 184 -1.54 21.02 -2.42
N LEU A 185 -2.18 20.41 -1.44
CA LEU A 185 -3.61 20.52 -1.22
C LEU A 185 -3.84 21.90 -0.61
N SER A 186 -4.52 22.75 -1.36
CA SER A 186 -4.98 24.06 -0.92
C SER A 186 -6.49 24.02 -0.69
N GLU A 187 -7.00 24.97 0.10
CA GLU A 187 -8.43 25.16 0.37
C GLU A 187 -9.31 25.11 -0.91
N ASP A 188 -8.86 25.75 -2.01
CA ASP A 188 -9.60 25.76 -3.28
C ASP A 188 -9.61 24.41 -4.02
N LYS A 189 -8.82 23.43 -3.54
CA LYS A 189 -8.73 22.07 -4.05
C LYS A 189 -9.36 21.03 -3.12
N TRP A 190 -9.73 21.39 -1.90
CA TRP A 190 -10.27 20.45 -0.94
C TRP A 190 -11.56 19.76 -1.39
N GLU A 191 -12.51 20.50 -1.94
CA GLU A 191 -13.78 19.92 -2.43
C GLU A 191 -13.51 18.92 -3.56
N GLU A 192 -12.73 19.33 -4.57
CA GLU A 192 -12.34 18.45 -5.68
C GLU A 192 -11.61 17.19 -5.18
N PHE A 193 -10.64 17.37 -4.28
CA PHE A 193 -9.88 16.28 -3.70
C PHE A 193 -10.79 15.33 -2.92
N SER A 194 -11.53 15.85 -1.94
CA SER A 194 -12.26 15.01 -0.99
C SER A 194 -13.38 14.20 -1.64
N GLU A 195 -14.02 14.76 -2.67
CA GLU A 195 -15.08 14.08 -3.44
C GLU A 195 -14.55 13.00 -4.39
N ASN A 196 -13.31 13.12 -4.87
CA ASN A 196 -12.75 12.24 -5.91
C ASN A 196 -11.72 11.24 -5.38
N ALA A 197 -10.92 11.62 -4.38
CA ALA A 197 -9.88 10.79 -3.80
C ALA A 197 -10.48 9.64 -3.00
N SER A 198 -10.03 8.42 -3.29
CA SER A 198 -10.41 7.24 -2.51
C SER A 198 -9.55 7.14 -1.26
N LEU A 199 -10.10 6.64 -0.15
CA LEU A 199 -9.33 6.38 1.07
C LEU A 199 -8.23 5.35 0.85
N VAL A 200 -8.59 4.28 0.15
CA VAL A 200 -7.68 3.25 -0.34
C VAL A 200 -8.05 2.97 -1.79
N TYR A 201 -7.05 2.80 -2.64
CA TYR A 201 -7.25 2.29 -3.99
C TYR A 201 -6.17 1.26 -4.32
N GLY A 202 -6.44 0.45 -5.34
CA GLY A 202 -5.45 -0.47 -5.88
C GLY A 202 -5.60 -0.65 -7.36
N TYR A 203 -4.53 -1.10 -8.01
CA TYR A 203 -4.58 -1.49 -9.41
C TYR A 203 -3.73 -2.72 -9.67
N CYS A 204 -4.07 -3.42 -10.75
CA CYS A 204 -3.30 -4.51 -11.34
C CYS A 204 -3.08 -4.21 -12.81
N SER A 205 -1.82 -4.07 -13.23
CA SER A 205 -1.43 -3.80 -14.61
C SER A 205 -0.63 -4.95 -15.19
N ASP A 206 -0.86 -5.26 -16.46
CA ASP A 206 -0.02 -6.16 -17.26
C ASP A 206 0.66 -5.49 -18.47
N ASN A 207 0.50 -4.17 -18.63
CA ASN A 207 1.12 -3.39 -19.68
C ASN A 207 2.09 -2.33 -19.12
N ALA A 208 3.25 -2.22 -19.76
CA ALA A 208 4.27 -1.22 -19.45
C ALA A 208 3.96 0.18 -19.98
N ASP A 209 3.08 0.30 -20.98
CA ASP A 209 2.86 1.56 -21.68
C ASP A 209 1.66 2.38 -21.17
N ASP A 210 0.67 1.74 -20.52
CA ASP A 210 -0.63 2.38 -20.17
C ASP A 210 -0.92 2.49 -18.65
N ALA A 211 -0.07 1.91 -17.79
CA ALA A 211 -0.19 2.12 -16.35
C ALA A 211 0.52 3.40 -15.90
N PRO A 212 0.09 4.05 -14.79
CA PRO A 212 0.79 5.20 -14.21
C PRO A 212 2.29 5.00 -13.99
N ILE A 213 2.72 3.74 -13.85
CA ILE A 213 4.11 3.33 -13.79
C ILE A 213 4.20 1.98 -14.51
N GLY A 214 4.90 1.93 -15.65
CA GLY A 214 5.00 0.74 -16.48
C GLY A 214 5.54 -0.49 -15.74
N ASP A 215 5.09 -1.69 -16.15
CA ASP A 215 5.53 -3.07 -15.85
C ASP A 215 4.37 -3.93 -15.32
N LYS A 216 4.52 -5.25 -15.33
CA LYS A 216 3.63 -6.20 -14.65
C LYS A 216 3.69 -5.98 -13.15
N ARG A 217 2.69 -5.31 -12.59
CA ARG A 217 2.70 -4.89 -11.19
C ARG A 217 1.31 -4.74 -10.61
N ILE A 218 1.29 -4.68 -9.29
CA ILE A 218 0.13 -4.19 -8.54
C ILE A 218 0.56 -3.06 -7.61
N ARG A 219 -0.37 -2.14 -7.34
CA ARG A 219 -0.25 -1.15 -6.27
C ARG A 219 -1.45 -1.26 -5.37
N ILE A 220 -1.22 -1.09 -4.07
CA ILE A 220 -2.27 -0.79 -3.10
C ILE A 220 -1.81 0.45 -2.33
N ASP A 221 -2.61 1.51 -2.39
CA ASP A 221 -2.31 2.81 -1.82
C ASP A 221 -3.41 3.20 -0.84
N ALA A 222 -3.02 3.38 0.41
CA ALA A 222 -3.88 3.73 1.54
C ALA A 222 -3.46 5.05 2.18
N THR A 223 -2.78 5.91 1.43
CA THR A 223 -2.28 7.19 1.91
C THR A 223 -3.36 8.01 2.61
N ASN A 224 -4.52 8.17 1.96
CA ASN A 224 -5.64 8.93 2.50
C ASN A 224 -6.23 8.28 3.76
N TRP A 225 -6.29 6.95 3.81
CA TRP A 225 -6.71 6.21 5.00
C TRP A 225 -5.77 6.41 6.19
N VAL A 226 -4.46 6.39 5.96
CA VAL A 226 -3.46 6.58 7.02
C VAL A 226 -3.46 8.04 7.51
N ILE A 227 -3.67 9.02 6.63
CA ILE A 227 -3.87 10.43 7.02
C ILE A 227 -5.13 10.55 7.88
N TYR A 228 -6.28 10.05 7.41
CA TYR A 228 -7.55 10.08 8.14
C TYR A 228 -7.41 9.55 9.57
N ASN A 229 -6.80 8.37 9.75
CA ASN A 229 -6.63 7.78 11.06
C ASN A 229 -5.64 8.55 11.94
N THR A 230 -4.60 9.13 11.35
CA THR A 230 -3.66 9.96 12.10
C THR A 230 -4.34 11.23 12.62
N ILE A 231 -5.14 11.90 11.78
CA ILE A 231 -5.95 13.06 12.19
C ILE A 231 -6.94 12.66 13.29
N LYS A 232 -7.63 11.54 13.11
CA LYS A 232 -8.57 11.03 14.09
C LYS A 232 -7.89 10.76 15.45
N GLU A 233 -6.70 10.17 15.46
CA GLU A 233 -5.89 9.94 16.66
C GLU A 233 -5.47 11.25 17.34
N GLU A 234 -5.22 12.31 16.58
CA GLU A 234 -4.84 13.63 17.12
C GLU A 234 -6.01 14.42 17.72
N LEU A 235 -7.23 14.18 17.21
CA LEU A 235 -8.45 14.86 17.63
C LEU A 235 -9.17 14.18 18.81
N GLU A 236 -8.83 12.93 19.14
CA GLU A 236 -9.36 12.16 20.29
C GLU A 236 -8.59 12.41 21.61
#